data_AF-A0A927C6B8-F1
#
_entry.id   AF-A0A927C6B8-F1
#
_cell.length_a   1.000
_cell.length_b   1.000
_cell.length_c   1.000
_cell.angle_alpha   90.00
_cell.angle_beta   90.00
_cell.angle_gamma   90.00
#
_symmetry.space_group_name_H-M   'P 1'
#
loop_
_entity.id
_entity.type
_entity.pdbx_description
1 polymer ?
#
loop_
_entity_poly.entity_id
_entity_poly.type
_entity_poly.pdbx_seq_one_letter_code
_entity_poly.pdbx_strand_id
1 'polypeptide(L)'
;MMPELFLRIESHIRQGRLLDAQRWQFRVNGIIADMRELGLFGAIKQLIRLRGIECGEPRRPLPSLPASKSGEATRMYETIMRYVAEAEVEAACEAEAAVGRSNTIAAGGAQS
;
A
#
# COMPACT_ATOMS: atom_id res chain seq x y z
N MET A 1 3.97 5.73 6.72
CA MET A 1 2.79 4.83 6.69
C MET A 1 2.18 4.86 5.30
N MET A 2 1.56 3.76 4.84
CA MET A 2 0.97 3.67 3.51
C MET A 2 -0.52 3.38 3.60
N PRO A 3 -1.37 4.41 3.63
CA PRO A 3 -2.81 4.21 3.58
C PRO A 3 -3.27 3.56 2.26
N GLU A 4 -2.52 3.73 1.17
CA GLU A 4 -2.89 3.32 -0.19
C GLU A 4 -3.10 1.79 -0.29
N LEU A 5 -2.24 1.00 0.36
CA LEU A 5 -2.35 -0.46 0.38
C LEU A 5 -3.61 -0.92 1.15
N PHE A 6 -3.95 -0.25 2.25
CA PHE A 6 -5.16 -0.56 3.02
C PHE A 6 -6.42 -0.17 2.26
N LEU A 7 -6.41 0.98 1.58
CA LEU A 7 -7.52 1.40 0.71
C LEU A 7 -7.72 0.41 -0.45
N ARG A 8 -6.64 -0.16 -1.00
CA ARG A 8 -6.72 -1.20 -2.02
C ARG A 8 -7.41 -2.46 -1.50
N ILE A 9 -7.02 -2.94 -0.32
CA ILE A 9 -7.66 -4.10 0.32
C ILE A 9 -9.15 -3.82 0.56
N GLU A 10 -9.48 -2.66 1.12
CA GLU A 10 -10.87 -2.26 1.37
C GLU A 10 -11.68 -2.21 0.07
N SER A 11 -11.12 -1.66 -1.00
CA SER A 11 -11.77 -1.59 -2.32
C SER A 11 -12.10 -2.99 -2.85
N HIS A 12 -11.19 -3.95 -2.74
CA HIS A 12 -11.45 -5.34 -3.12
C HIS A 12 -12.55 -6.00 -2.27
N ILE A 13 -12.53 -5.79 -0.95
CA ILE A 13 -13.56 -6.30 -0.04
C ILE A 13 -14.93 -5.76 -0.43
N ARG A 14 -15.04 -4.44 -0.64
CA ARG A 14 -16.31 -3.79 -1.04
C ARG A 14 -16.84 -4.31 -2.38
N GLN A 15 -15.95 -4.76 -3.26
CA GLN A 15 -16.30 -5.31 -4.58
C GLN A 15 -16.45 -6.84 -4.57
N GLY A 16 -16.44 -7.48 -3.40
CA GLY A 16 -16.56 -8.94 -3.25
C GLY A 16 -15.34 -9.74 -3.73
N ARG A 17 -14.23 -9.08 -4.09
CA ARG A 17 -12.99 -9.70 -4.58
C ARG A 17 -12.10 -10.17 -3.42
N LEU A 18 -12.58 -11.16 -2.68
CA LEU A 18 -11.90 -11.62 -1.46
C LEU A 18 -10.51 -12.22 -1.71
N LEU A 19 -10.29 -12.89 -2.85
CA LEU A 19 -8.98 -13.45 -3.20
C LEU A 19 -7.94 -12.35 -3.46
N ASP A 20 -8.32 -11.28 -4.16
CA ASP A 20 -7.43 -10.14 -4.39
C ASP A 20 -7.16 -9.38 -3.08
N ALA A 21 -8.19 -9.19 -2.25
CA ALA A 21 -8.02 -8.61 -0.91
C ALA A 21 -7.03 -9.44 -0.07
N GLN A 22 -7.14 -10.76 -0.10
CA GLN A 22 -6.25 -11.67 0.62
C GLN A 22 -4.81 -11.59 0.08
N ARG A 23 -4.62 -11.54 -1.25
CA ARG A 23 -3.30 -11.34 -1.88
C ARG A 23 -2.61 -10.08 -1.35
N TRP A 24 -3.35 -8.97 -1.32
CA TRP A 24 -2.84 -7.70 -0.80
C TRP A 24 -2.58 -7.74 0.71
N GLN A 25 -3.45 -8.42 1.48
CA GLN A 25 -3.24 -8.60 2.93
C GLN A 25 -1.97 -9.39 3.24
N PHE A 26 -1.62 -10.43 2.47
CA PHE A 26 -0.37 -11.18 2.67
C PHE A 26 0.86 -10.29 2.49
N ARG A 27 0.85 -9.38 1.50
CA ARG A 27 1.93 -8.42 1.28
C ARG A 27 2.07 -7.45 2.45
N VAL A 28 0.95 -6.91 2.93
CA VAL A 28 0.91 -6.03 4.11
C VAL A 28 1.38 -6.77 5.37
N ASN A 29 0.99 -8.02 5.56
CA ASN A 29 1.43 -8.83 6.69
C ASN A 29 2.96 -9.06 6.67
N GLY A 30 3.55 -9.28 5.50
CA GLY A 30 5.00 -9.35 5.34
C GLY A 30 5.69 -8.06 5.81
N ILE A 31 5.20 -6.91 5.34
CA ILE A 31 5.73 -5.60 5.77
C ILE A 31 5.61 -5.42 7.29
N ILE A 32 4.47 -5.78 7.89
CA ILE A 32 4.26 -5.67 9.34
C ILE A 32 5.21 -6.58 10.10
N ALA A 33 5.46 -7.79 9.61
CA ALA A 33 6.42 -8.72 10.21
C ALA A 33 7.83 -8.10 10.21
N ASP A 34 8.32 -7.66 9.06
CA ASP A 34 9.63 -7.01 8.91
C ASP A 34 9.74 -5.76 9.80
N MET A 35 8.69 -4.94 9.84
CA MET A 35 8.66 -3.71 10.64
C MET A 35 8.76 -3.99 12.15
N ARG A 36 8.22 -5.12 12.64
CA ARG A 36 8.32 -5.50 14.05
C ARG A 36 9.76 -5.85 14.44
N GLU A 37 10.55 -6.43 13.55
CA GLU A 37 11.96 -6.77 13.79
C GLU A 37 12.85 -5.52 13.90
N LEU A 38 12.45 -4.43 13.23
CA LEU A 38 13.15 -3.15 13.27
C LEU A 38 12.81 -2.29 14.50
N GLY A 39 11.70 -2.60 15.18
CA GLY A 39 11.11 -1.75 16.20
C GLY A 39 10.06 -0.83 15.57
N LEU A 40 8.80 -1.19 15.79
CA LEU A 40 7.62 -0.62 15.13
C LEU A 40 7.63 0.92 15.06
N PHE A 41 7.81 1.59 16.20
CA PHE A 41 7.71 3.05 16.27
C PHE A 41 8.88 3.77 15.58
N GLY A 42 10.11 3.29 15.78
CA GLY A 42 11.29 3.82 15.10
C GLY A 42 11.20 3.64 13.58
N ALA A 43 10.79 2.45 13.14
CA ALA A 43 10.62 2.13 11.73
C ALA A 43 9.52 2.98 11.06
N ILE A 44 8.35 3.14 11.71
CA ILE A 44 7.26 3.99 11.19
C ILE A 44 7.73 5.44 11.01
N LYS A 45 8.42 6.00 12.02
CA LYS A 45 8.92 7.38 11.94
C LYS A 45 9.93 7.54 10.82
N GLN A 46 10.85 6.59 10.66
CA GLN A 46 11.82 6.60 9.56
C GLN A 46 11.11 6.53 8.19
N LEU A 47 10.10 5.68 8.04
CA LEU A 47 9.30 5.59 6.80
C LEU A 47 8.58 6.91 6.47
N ILE A 48 8.05 7.60 7.48
CA ILE A 48 7.39 8.90 7.29
C ILE A 48 8.42 9.96 6.88
N ARG A 49 9.61 9.93 7.48
CA ARG A 49 10.73 10.81 7.10
C ARG A 49 11.21 10.57 5.67
N LEU A 50 11.29 9.32 5.23
CA LEU A 50 11.64 8.97 3.84
C LEU A 50 10.59 9.44 2.82
N ARG A 51 9.33 9.68 3.24
CA ARG A 51 8.32 10.37 2.40
C ARG A 51 8.46 11.90 2.40
N GLY A 52 9.46 12.46 3.09
CA GLY A 52 9.69 13.90 3.18
C GLY A 52 8.91 14.59 4.31
N ILE A 53 8.33 13.84 5.25
CA ILE A 53 7.60 14.40 6.39
C ILE A 53 8.46 14.30 7.66
N GLU A 54 8.88 15.44 8.20
CA GLU A 54 9.69 15.49 9.42
C GLU A 54 8.80 15.35 10.68
N CYS A 55 8.75 14.15 11.27
CA CYS A 55 7.93 13.82 12.46
C CYS A 55 8.70 13.74 13.79
N GLY A 56 9.97 14.16 13.81
CA GLY A 56 10.86 14.08 14.97
C GLY A 56 11.05 12.66 15.52
N GLU A 57 11.68 12.52 16.69
CA GLU A 57 11.96 11.22 17.30
C GLU A 57 10.82 10.69 18.17
N PRO A 58 10.67 9.36 18.36
CA PRO A 58 9.73 8.81 19.34
C PRO A 58 9.97 9.41 20.74
N ARG A 59 8.89 9.73 21.46
CA ARG A 59 9.00 10.20 22.84
C ARG A 59 9.32 9.00 23.74
N ARG A 60 10.19 9.19 24.73
CA ARG A 60 10.50 8.17 25.74
C ARG A 60 9.20 7.70 26.42
N PRO A 61 9.05 6.40 26.73
CA PRO A 61 10.05 5.33 26.71
C PRO A 61 10.20 4.61 25.36
N LEU A 62 9.60 5.10 24.27
CA LEU A 62 9.66 4.42 22.98
C LEU A 62 11.06 4.53 22.35
N PRO A 63 11.66 3.41 21.90
CA PRO A 63 12.98 3.42 21.30
C PRO A 63 12.94 4.01 19.88
N SER A 64 13.95 4.81 19.55
CA SER A 64 14.25 5.21 18.16
C SER A 64 14.81 4.03 17.36
N LEU A 65 14.77 4.14 16.03
CA LEU A 65 15.41 3.16 15.15
C LEU A 65 16.94 3.25 15.32
N PRO A 66 17.65 2.14 15.60
CA PRO A 66 19.10 2.14 15.63
C PRO A 66 19.69 2.54 14.27
N ALA A 67 20.77 3.34 14.27
CA ALA A 67 21.43 3.76 13.03
C ALA A 67 21.87 2.58 12.15
N SER A 68 22.28 1.47 12.75
CA SER A 68 22.64 0.23 12.05
C SER A 68 21.49 -0.36 11.23
N LYS A 69 20.24 -0.11 11.62
CA LYS A 69 19.02 -0.60 10.95
C LYS A 69 18.45 0.38 9.91
N SER A 70 19.09 1.54 9.72
CA SER A 70 18.62 2.55 8.76
C SER A 70 18.56 2.00 7.31
N GLY A 71 19.53 1.18 6.92
CA GLY A 71 19.53 0.52 5.62
C GLY A 71 18.39 -0.49 5.44
N GLU A 72 18.02 -1.23 6.49
CA GLU A 72 16.86 -2.13 6.47
C GLU A 72 15.55 -1.35 6.32
N ALA A 73 15.40 -0.23 7.04
CA ALA A 73 14.23 0.62 6.91
C ALA A 73 14.10 1.24 5.49
N THR A 74 15.22 1.56 4.85
CA THR A 74 15.25 2.05 3.46
C THR A 74 14.79 0.96 2.48
N ARG A 75 15.29 -0.27 2.61
CA ARG A 75 14.83 -1.40 1.77
C ARG A 75 13.35 -1.71 1.97
N MET A 76 12.88 -1.62 3.21
CA MET A 76 11.46 -1.77 3.52
C MET A 76 10.64 -0.67 2.83
N TYR A 77 11.09 0.59 2.89
CA TYR A 77 10.46 1.71 2.18
C TYR A 77 10.37 1.48 0.66
N GLU A 78 11.43 1.00 0.04
CA GLU A 78 11.44 0.69 -1.40
C GLU A 78 10.45 -0.42 -1.75
N THR A 79 10.42 -1.50 -0.96
CA THR A 79 9.46 -2.61 -1.12
C THR A 79 8.02 -2.13 -1.02
N ILE A 80 7.78 -1.28 -0.04
CA ILE A 80 6.50 -0.62 0.19
C ILE A 80 6.08 0.21 -1.03
N MET A 81 6.97 1.06 -1.54
CA MET A 81 6.66 1.95 -2.66
C MET A 81 6.43 1.18 -3.95
N ARG A 82 7.16 0.07 -4.15
CA ARG A 82 6.88 -0.89 -5.24
C ARG A 82 5.46 -1.43 -5.16
N TYR A 83 5.02 -1.89 -3.98
CA TYR A 83 3.64 -2.39 -3.82
C TYR A 83 2.58 -1.31 -4.01
N VAL A 84 2.85 -0.07 -3.62
CA VAL A 84 1.94 1.06 -3.90
C VAL A 84 1.82 1.29 -5.40
N ALA A 85 2.94 1.33 -6.13
CA ALA A 85 2.92 1.47 -7.58
C ALA A 85 2.16 0.33 -8.27
N GLU A 86 2.37 -0.92 -7.83
CA GLU A 86 1.61 -2.07 -8.33
C GLU A 86 0.10 -1.93 -8.05
N ALA A 87 -0.29 -1.46 -6.86
CA ALA A 87 -1.69 -1.27 -6.50
C ALA A 87 -2.36 -0.17 -7.34
N GLU A 88 -1.63 0.91 -7.63
CA GLU A 88 -2.09 2.00 -8.50
C GLU A 88 -2.27 1.55 -9.95
N VAL A 89 -1.31 0.79 -10.49
CA VAL A 89 -1.40 0.22 -11.84
C VAL A 89 -2.59 -0.73 -11.95
N GLU A 90 -2.76 -1.65 -11.00
CA GLU A 90 -3.93 -2.55 -10.99
C GLU A 90 -5.24 -1.77 -10.92
N ALA A 91 -5.32 -0.74 -10.08
CA ALA A 91 -6.51 0.10 -9.96
C ALA A 91 -6.83 0.87 -11.26
N ALA A 92 -5.80 1.38 -11.95
CA ALA A 92 -5.96 2.05 -13.23
C ALA A 92 -6.47 1.08 -14.32
N CYS A 93 -5.88 -0.11 -14.45
CA CYS A 93 -6.33 -1.12 -15.40
C CYS A 93 -7.77 -1.57 -15.12
N GLU A 94 -8.16 -1.73 -13.85
CA GLU A 94 -9.54 -2.06 -13.45
C GLU A 94 -10.54 -0.96 -13.86
N ALA A 95 -10.16 0.31 -13.66
CA ALA A 95 -10.97 1.46 -14.03
C ALA A 95 -11.17 1.54 -15.56
N GLU A 96 -10.10 1.38 -16.35
CA GLU A 96 -10.18 1.33 -17.81
C GLU A 96 -11.09 0.20 -18.31
N ALA A 97 -10.97 -0.99 -17.72
CA ALA A 97 -11.82 -2.12 -18.07
C ALA A 97 -13.31 -1.87 -17.75
N ALA A 98 -13.61 -1.12 -16.68
CA ALA A 98 -14.98 -0.73 -16.33
C ALA A 98 -15.58 0.29 -17.31
N VAL A 99 -14.77 1.25 -17.78
CA VAL A 99 -15.18 2.23 -18.81
C VAL A 99 -15.44 1.54 -20.15
N GLY A 100 -14.55 0.63 -20.57
CA GLY A 100 -14.72 -0.12 -21.82
C GLY A 100 -16.01 -0.96 -21.86
N ARG A 101 -16.41 -1.57 -20.74
CA ARG A 101 -17.69 -2.30 -20.64
C ARG A 101 -18.91 -1.39 -20.75
N SER A 102 -18.84 -0.17 -20.23
CA SER A 102 -19.97 0.78 -20.27
C SER A 102 -20.21 1.33 -21.68
N ASN A 103 -19.15 1.58 -22.46
CA ASN A 103 -19.29 2.06 -23.84
C ASN A 103 -19.84 1.00 -24.81
N THR A 104 -19.49 -0.27 -24.64
CA THR A 104 -20.00 -1.35 -25.50
C THR A 104 -21.51 -1.58 -25.30
N ILE A 105 -22.02 -1.42 -24.07
CA ILE A 105 -23.46 -1.53 -23.78
C ILE A 105 -24.23 -0.35 -24.39
N ALA A 106 -23.67 0.86 -24.36
CA ALA A 106 -24.29 2.05 -24.96
C ALA A 106 -24.35 2.00 -26.50
N ALA A 107 -23.37 1.38 -27.16
CA ALA A 107 -23.33 1.28 -28.63
C ALA A 107 -24.31 0.24 -29.23
N GLY A 108 -24.80 -0.71 -28.42
CA GLY A 108 -25.72 -1.77 -28.87
C GLY A 108 -27.21 -1.36 -28.93
N GLY A 109 -27.56 -0.15 -28.48
CA GLY A 109 -28.96 0.31 -28.38
C GLY A 109 -29.49 1.12 -29.56
N ALA A 110 -28.72 1.28 -30.64
CA ALA A 110 -29.05 2.15 -31.77
C ALA A 110 -29.14 1.41 -33.11
N GLN A 111 -29.81 0.25 -33.15
CA GLN A 111 -30.29 -0.34 -34.41
C GLN A 111 -31.65 -0.99 -34.17
N SER A 112 -32.72 -0.25 -34.46
CA SER A 112 -34.10 -0.72 -34.61
C SER A 112 -34.80 0.16 -35.62
#